data_AF-A0A920MA61-F1
#
_entry.id   AF-A0A920MA61-F1
#
_cell.length_a   1.000
_cell.length_b   1.000
_cell.length_c   1.000
_cell.angle_alpha   90.00
_cell.angle_beta   90.00
_cell.angle_gamma   90.00
#
_symmetry.space_group_name_H-M   'P 1'
#
loop_
_entity.id
_entity.type
_entity.pdbx_description
1 polymer ?
#
loop_
_entity_poly.entity_id
_entity_poly.type
_entity_poly.pdbx_seq_one_letter_code
_entity_poly.pdbx_strand_id
1 'polypeptide(L)' 'MVSLAGIGVFPKTVRLSRSSEKFAIILLEDLRGSLEFPIFARVYAQTADLLEKDEPLLFTGRVNRGMME' A
#
# COMPACT_ATOMS: atom_id res chain seq x y z
N MET A 1 -9.17 4.68 12.65
CA MET A 1 -9.23 4.08 11.30
C MET A 1 -9.21 5.23 10.33
N VAL A 2 -8.47 5.13 9.24
CA VAL A 2 -8.38 6.17 8.20
C VAL A 2 -8.64 5.55 6.84
N SER A 3 -9.17 6.35 5.93
CA SER A 3 -9.37 5.99 4.53
C SER A 3 -8.68 7.03 3.65
N LEU A 4 -7.97 6.55 2.62
CA LEU A 4 -7.20 7.35 1.67
C LEU A 4 -7.56 6.89 0.26
N ALA A 5 -7.76 7.83 -0.66
CA ALA A 5 -8.01 7.53 -2.06
C ALA A 5 -6.96 8.24 -2.91
N GLY A 6 -6.44 7.54 -3.90
CA GLY A 6 -5.39 8.08 -4.77
C GLY A 6 -4.97 7.07 -5.82
N ILE A 7 -3.99 7.44 -6.63
CA ILE A 7 -3.42 6.57 -7.66
C ILE A 7 -2.14 5.94 -7.11
N GLY A 8 -2.00 4.62 -7.29
CA GLY A 8 -0.76 3.93 -6.94
C GLY A 8 0.34 4.31 -7.94
N VAL A 9 1.36 5.02 -7.48
CA VAL A 9 2.47 5.45 -8.32
C VAL A 9 3.60 4.42 -8.25
N PHE A 10 4.09 3.97 -9.40
CA PHE A 10 5.24 3.07 -9.48
C PHE A 10 6.52 3.80 -9.04
N PRO A 11 7.38 3.16 -8.22
CA PRO A 11 7.60 1.71 -8.19
C PRO A 11 6.94 0.98 -7.01
N LYS A 12 5.99 0.10 -7.33
CA LYS A 12 5.48 -0.92 -6.42
C LYS A 12 6.59 -1.93 -6.15
N THR A 13 7.10 -1.97 -4.92
CA THR A 13 8.14 -2.95 -4.53
C THR A 13 7.46 -4.17 -3.92
N VAL A 14 7.46 -5.29 -4.64
CA VAL A 14 6.97 -6.59 -4.12
C VAL A 14 8.12 -7.33 -3.45
N ARG A 15 7.92 -7.75 -2.20
CA ARG A 15 8.92 -8.46 -1.38
C ARG A 15 8.33 -9.71 -0.77
N LEU A 16 9.21 -10.56 -0.23
CA LEU A 16 8.83 -11.70 0.59
C LEU A 16 8.97 -11.35 2.06
N SER A 17 7.97 -11.73 2.87
CA SER A 17 8.04 -11.69 4.33
C SER A 17 9.03 -12.76 4.85
N ARG A 18 9.26 -12.78 6.16
CA ARG A 18 10.02 -13.86 6.83
C ARG A 18 9.40 -15.25 6.62
N SER A 19 8.09 -15.30 6.37
CA SER A 19 7.31 -16.51 6.06
C SER A 19 7.24 -16.81 4.56
N SER A 20 8.02 -16.13 3.72
CA SER A 20 7.99 -16.25 2.25
C SER A 20 6.65 -15.86 1.60
N GLU A 21 5.86 -15.01 2.26
CA GLU A 21 4.61 -14.50 1.71
C GLU A 21 4.84 -13.15 1.00
N LYS A 22 4.18 -12.94 -0.15
CA LYS A 22 4.31 -11.69 -0.89
C LYS A 22 3.63 -10.54 -0.15
N PHE A 23 4.31 -9.42 -0.01
CA PHE A 23 3.75 -8.14 0.41
C PHE A 23 4.24 -7.03 -0.52
N ALA A 24 3.59 -5.87 -0.49
CA ALA A 24 4.01 -4.72 -1.29
C ALA A 24 4.24 -3.48 -0.43
N ILE A 25 5.17 -2.63 -0.86
CA ILE A 25 5.28 -1.23 -0.44
C ILE A 25 4.77 -0.39 -1.60
N ILE A 26 3.80 0.48 -1.34
CA ILE A 26 3.13 1.32 -2.34
C ILE A 26 3.36 2.78 -2.01
N LEU A 27 3.63 3.57 -3.05
CA LEU A 27 3.53 5.02 -3.03
C LEU A 27 2.15 5.42 -3.57
N LEU A 28 1.34 6.08 -2.76
CA LEU A 28 0.02 6.61 -3.15
C LEU A 28 0.11 8.10 -3.39
N GLU A 29 -0.47 8.61 -4.48
CA GLU A 29 -0.59 10.05 -4.74
C GLU A 29 -2.08 10.47 -4.76
N ASP A 30 -2.42 11.53 -4.00
CA ASP A 30 -3.82 11.99 -3.80
C ASP A 30 -4.08 13.44 -4.24
N LEU A 31 -3.29 13.94 -5.21
CA LEU A 31 -3.23 15.34 -5.69
C LEU A 31 -2.72 16.36 -4.66
N ARG A 32 -2.66 16.02 -3.37
CA ARG A 32 -2.15 16.90 -2.31
C ARG A 32 -0.74 16.54 -1.89
N GLY A 33 -0.33 15.32 -2.19
CA GLY A 33 1.03 14.83 -1.99
C GLY A 33 1.08 13.33 -2.20
N SER A 34 2.11 12.72 -1.64
CA SER A 34 2.30 11.28 -1.69
C SER A 34 2.54 10.67 -0.31
N LEU A 35 2.16 9.41 -0.16
CA LEU A 35 2.31 8.62 1.06
C LEU A 35 2.81 7.22 0.72
N GLU A 36 3.90 6.79 1.36
CA GLU A 36 4.38 5.42 1.26
C GLU A 36 3.84 4.56 2.42
N PHE A 37 3.33 3.37 2.12
CA PHE A 37 2.88 2.42 3.14
C PHE A 37 2.93 0.95 2.68
N PRO A 38 3.04 0.00 3.63
CA PRO A 38 3.00 -1.42 3.32
C PRO A 38 1.57 -1.96 3.18
N ILE A 39 1.38 -2.87 2.23
CA ILE A 39 0.23 -3.77 2.11
C ILE A 39 0.69 -5.16 2.50
N PHE A 40 0.32 -5.59 3.71
CA PHE A 40 0.74 -6.86 4.28
C PHE A 40 0.16 -8.07 3.52
N ALA A 41 0.86 -9.20 3.65
CA ALA A 41 0.63 -10.42 2.86
C ALA A 41 -0.83 -10.86 2.76
N ARG A 42 -1.56 -10.86 3.88
CA ARG A 42 -2.97 -11.24 3.89
C ARG A 42 -3.83 -10.37 2.97
N VAL A 43 -3.61 -9.06 2.96
CA VAL A 43 -4.35 -8.12 2.11
C VAL A 43 -3.83 -8.19 0.68
N TYR A 44 -2.50 -8.24 0.51
CA TYR A 44 -1.87 -8.34 -0.79
C TYR A 44 -2.37 -9.56 -1.60
N ALA A 45 -2.47 -10.73 -0.96
CA ALA A 45 -2.97 -11.94 -1.60
C ALA A 45 -4.41 -11.81 -2.14
N GLN A 46 -5.21 -10.88 -1.60
CA GLN A 46 -6.61 -10.66 -2.00
C GLN A 46 -6.78 -9.54 -3.01
N THR A 47 -5.80 -8.64 -3.16
CA THR A 47 -5.96 -7.38 -3.90
C THR A 47 -4.77 -7.07 -4.83
N ALA A 48 -3.92 -8.05 -5.12
CA ALA A 48 -2.69 -7.85 -5.89
C ALA A 48 -2.96 -7.29 -7.30
N ASP A 49 -4.05 -7.76 -7.92
CA ASP A 49 -4.55 -7.38 -9.23
C ASP A 49 -5.00 -5.92 -9.29
N LEU A 50 -5.64 -5.41 -8.23
CA LEU A 50 -6.05 -4.01 -8.15
C LEU A 50 -4.85 -3.07 -8.23
N LEU A 51 -3.74 -3.48 -7.64
CA LEU A 51 -2.51 -2.71 -7.58
C LEU A 51 -1.70 -2.77 -8.89
N GLU A 52 -2.18 -3.44 -9.94
CA GLU A 52 -1.58 -3.43 -11.29
C GLU A 52 -2.35 -2.53 -12.26
N LYS A 53 -3.49 -1.99 -11.80
CA LYS A 53 -4.33 -1.08 -12.58
C LYS A 53 -3.89 0.36 -12.37
N ASP A 54 -3.84 1.12 -13.45
CA ASP A 54 -3.63 2.58 -13.42
C ASP A 54 -4.96 3.31 -13.15
N GLU A 55 -5.60 2.93 -12.03
CA GLU A 55 -6.90 3.45 -11.62
C GLU A 55 -6.82 3.93 -10.16
N PRO A 56 -7.61 4.94 -9.76
CA PRO A 56 -7.70 5.33 -8.36
C PRO A 56 -8.19 4.19 -7.47
N LEU A 57 -7.50 3.97 -6.35
CA LEU A 57 -7.82 2.95 -5.36
C LEU A 57 -8.17 3.58 -4.01
N LEU A 58 -9.12 2.97 -3.31
CA LEU A 58 -9.46 3.30 -1.92
C LEU A 58 -8.72 2.35 -0.97
N PHE A 59 -7.90 2.92 -0.10
CA PHE A 59 -7.20 2.22 0.97
C PHE A 59 -7.86 2.53 2.31
N THR A 60 -8.05 1.50 3.14
CA THR A 60 -8.56 1.68 4.51
C THR A 60 -7.66 0.95 5.49
N GLY A 61 -7.29 1.62 6.58
CA GLY A 61 -6.33 1.07 7.52
C GLY A 61 -6.26 1.79 8.86
N ARG A 62 -5.23 1.44 9.62
CA ARG A 62 -4.89 2.06 10.90
C ARG A 62 -3.55 2.77 10.75
N VAL A 63 -3.46 4.00 11.25
CA VAL A 63 -2.19 4.70 11.40
C VAL A 63 -1.54 4.19 12.68
N ASN A 64 -0.34 3.64 12.56
CA ASN A 64 0.50 3.34 13.71
C ASN A 64 1.56 4.45 13.82
N ARG A 65 1.58 5.18 14.94
CA ARG A 65 2.55 6.26 15.21
C ARG A 65 3.81 5.75 15.93
N GLY A 66 4.13 4.47 15.79
CA GLY A 66 5.35 3.88 16.35
C GLY A 66 6.58 4.24 15.51
N MET A 67 7.48 5.05 16.11
CA MET A 67 8.81 5.48 15.65
C MET A 67 8.84 6.62 14.63
N MET A 68 8.63 7.83 15.14
CA MET A 68 9.37 9.02 14.71
C MET A 68 10.49 9.23 15.73
N GLU A 69 11.58 8.46 15.61
CA GLU A 69 12.91 8.78 16.12
C GLU A 69 13.90 8.62 14.96
#